data_AF-U9T250-F1
#
_entry.id   AF-U9T250-F1
#
_cell.length_a   1.000
_cell.length_b   1.000
_cell.length_c   1.000
_cell.angle_alpha   90.00
_cell.angle_beta   90.00
_cell.angle_gamma   90.00
#
_symmetry.space_group_name_H-M   'P 1'
#
loop_
_entity.id
_entity.type
_entity.pdbx_description
1 polymer ?
#
loop_
_entity_poly.entity_id
_entity_poly.type
_entity_poly.pdbx_seq_one_letter_code
_entity_poly.pdbx_strand_id
1 'polypeptide(L)'
;MTIALHEILKIRILDAIRSVQPPGGWKVVVVDEASLKIIESACKMFDILEEKVTLVENLEKPRQAYQSLDAVYIITPTYESINKVIEDRKNGPLYAGVHLFFTSRPDDRLLHMVDSSLPKEYMRQRHDLFIEFHAKEAHVYSFESPSSFFKLYSPADTEFDNELRIIAKKVI
;
A
#
# COMPACT_ATOMS: atom_id res chain seq x y z
N MET A 1 2.36 26.96 -12.41
CA MET A 1 1.49 26.58 -11.29
C MET A 1 2.22 25.54 -10.48
N THR A 2 2.41 25.76 -9.19
CA THR A 2 2.92 24.75 -8.26
C THR A 2 1.78 23.79 -7.94
N ILE A 3 1.98 22.50 -8.24
CA ILE A 3 1.00 21.44 -7.93
C ILE A 3 1.15 21.08 -6.45
N ALA A 4 0.03 20.92 -5.76
CA ALA A 4 0.04 20.62 -4.33
C ALA A 4 0.35 19.13 -4.05
N LEU A 5 1.04 18.82 -2.95
CA LEU A 5 1.49 17.46 -2.62
C LEU A 5 0.33 16.44 -2.56
N HIS A 6 -0.78 16.82 -1.94
CA HIS A 6 -1.99 15.99 -1.90
C HIS A 6 -2.58 15.72 -3.31
N GLU A 7 -2.43 16.63 -4.28
CA GLU A 7 -2.85 16.39 -5.67
C GLU A 7 -1.92 15.39 -6.36
N ILE A 8 -0.62 15.52 -6.17
CA ILE A 8 0.38 14.57 -6.70
C ILE A 8 0.13 13.17 -6.14
N LEU A 9 -0.07 13.08 -4.82
CA LEU A 9 -0.34 11.82 -4.13
C LEU A 9 -1.67 11.21 -4.60
N LYS A 10 -2.72 12.02 -4.75
CA LYS A 10 -4.01 11.59 -5.31
C LYS A 10 -3.85 11.03 -6.73
N ILE A 11 -3.17 11.74 -7.62
CA ILE A 11 -2.93 11.28 -9.00
C ILE A 11 -2.19 9.95 -8.98
N ARG A 12 -1.13 9.81 -8.18
CA ARG A 12 -0.34 8.58 -8.08
C ARG A 12 -1.18 7.38 -7.62
N ILE A 13 -2.04 7.57 -6.60
CA ILE A 13 -2.93 6.53 -6.08
C ILE A 13 -3.98 6.14 -7.13
N LEU A 14 -4.66 7.12 -7.72
CA LEU A 14 -5.71 6.86 -8.71
C LEU A 14 -5.15 6.22 -9.99
N ASP A 15 -3.96 6.64 -10.44
CA ASP A 15 -3.30 6.04 -11.61
C ASP A 15 -2.89 4.59 -11.34
N ALA A 16 -2.44 4.26 -10.12
CA ALA A 16 -2.21 2.88 -9.72
C ALA A 16 -3.49 2.05 -9.85
N ILE A 17 -4.61 2.54 -9.31
CA ILE A 17 -5.91 1.88 -9.39
C ILE A 17 -6.39 1.74 -10.85
N ARG A 18 -6.25 2.80 -11.67
CA ARG A 18 -6.61 2.80 -13.10
C ARG A 18 -5.77 1.87 -13.95
N SER A 19 -4.52 1.61 -13.55
CA SER A 19 -3.64 0.66 -14.26
C SER A 19 -4.19 -0.77 -14.25
N VAL A 20 -5.08 -1.08 -13.30
CA VAL A 20 -5.73 -2.38 -13.17
C VAL A 20 -7.10 -2.37 -13.87
N GLN A 21 -7.18 -3.08 -15.00
CA GLN A 21 -8.41 -3.20 -15.80
C GLN A 21 -8.76 -4.69 -15.98
N PRO A 22 -9.38 -5.32 -14.97
CA PRO A 22 -9.72 -6.74 -15.04
C PRO A 22 -10.88 -6.98 -16.02
N PRO A 23 -11.09 -8.22 -16.48
CA PRO A 23 -12.29 -8.60 -17.22
C PRO A 23 -13.55 -8.22 -16.44
N GLY A 24 -14.47 -7.48 -17.07
CA GLY A 24 -15.66 -6.92 -16.41
C GLY A 24 -15.46 -5.53 -15.78
N GLY A 25 -14.22 -5.05 -15.70
CA GLY A 25 -13.86 -3.68 -15.34
C GLY A 25 -13.93 -3.32 -13.86
N TRP A 26 -14.62 -4.12 -13.04
CA TRP A 26 -14.77 -3.91 -11.61
C TRP A 26 -13.71 -4.64 -10.80
N LYS A 27 -13.26 -4.02 -9.70
CA LYS A 27 -12.25 -4.57 -8.78
C LYS A 27 -12.56 -4.19 -7.34
N VAL A 28 -11.94 -4.92 -6.41
CA VAL A 28 -11.92 -4.58 -4.99
C VAL A 28 -10.58 -3.91 -4.68
N VAL A 29 -10.58 -2.84 -3.87
CA VAL A 29 -9.32 -2.28 -3.34
C VAL A 29 -9.17 -2.77 -1.91
N VAL A 30 -7.99 -3.28 -1.56
CA VAL A 30 -7.66 -3.74 -0.20
C VAL A 30 -6.49 -2.93 0.33
N VAL A 31 -6.62 -2.37 1.52
CA VAL A 31 -5.62 -1.50 2.15
C VAL A 31 -5.32 -1.96 3.56
N ASP A 32 -4.08 -1.80 4.01
CA ASP A 32 -3.75 -1.94 5.43
C ASP A 32 -3.96 -0.60 6.16
N GLU A 33 -3.90 -0.62 7.49
CA GLU A 33 -4.15 0.58 8.28
C GLU A 33 -3.19 1.73 7.95
N ALA A 34 -1.92 1.44 7.66
CA ALA A 34 -0.92 2.45 7.34
C ALA A 34 -1.13 3.06 5.96
N SER A 35 -1.41 2.23 4.94
CA SER A 35 -1.71 2.70 3.59
C SER A 35 -3.05 3.44 3.52
N LEU A 36 -4.04 3.03 4.31
CA LEU A 36 -5.32 3.75 4.43
C LEU A 36 -5.11 5.20 4.89
N LYS A 37 -4.28 5.43 5.92
CA LYS A 37 -3.98 6.79 6.41
C LYS A 37 -3.26 7.65 5.36
N ILE A 38 -2.42 7.07 4.52
CA ILE A 38 -1.78 7.75 3.39
C ILE A 38 -2.85 8.15 2.37
N ILE A 39 -3.72 7.21 1.99
CA ILE A 39 -4.79 7.42 1.01
C ILE A 39 -5.77 8.48 1.49
N GLU A 40 -6.21 8.43 2.75
CA GLU A 40 -7.14 9.39 3.34
C GLU A 40 -6.57 10.82 3.41
N SER A 41 -5.24 10.99 3.36
CA SER A 41 -4.61 12.32 3.32
C SER A 41 -4.75 13.04 1.97
N ALA A 42 -5.08 12.31 0.89
CA ALA A 42 -5.11 12.84 -0.47
C ALA A 42 -6.40 12.53 -1.25
N CYS A 43 -7.04 11.40 -0.97
CA CYS A 43 -8.21 10.90 -1.70
C CYS A 43 -9.43 10.87 -0.79
N LYS A 44 -10.58 11.32 -1.33
CA LYS A 44 -11.88 10.99 -0.73
C LYS A 44 -12.28 9.58 -1.17
N MET A 45 -13.06 8.88 -0.34
CA MET A 45 -13.59 7.56 -0.69
C MET A 45 -14.30 7.55 -2.06
N PHE A 46 -15.05 8.61 -2.36
CA PHE A 46 -15.72 8.78 -3.64
C PHE A 46 -14.76 8.78 -4.84
N ASP A 47 -13.59 9.44 -4.71
CA ASP A 47 -12.59 9.47 -5.77
C ASP A 47 -12.08 8.06 -6.13
N ILE A 48 -12.03 7.16 -5.15
CA ILE A 48 -11.58 5.77 -5.33
C ILE A 48 -12.68 4.94 -6.00
N LEU A 49 -13.93 5.10 -5.55
CA LEU A 49 -15.08 4.34 -6.05
C LEU A 49 -15.38 4.64 -7.53
N GLU A 50 -15.18 5.88 -7.98
CA GLU A 50 -15.35 6.27 -9.39
C GLU A 50 -14.40 5.53 -10.35
N GLU A 51 -13.29 4.98 -9.85
CA GLU A 51 -12.30 4.24 -10.65
C GLU A 51 -12.68 2.77 -10.89
N LYS A 52 -13.99 2.49 -10.97
CA LYS A 52 -14.59 1.15 -11.09
C LYS A 52 -14.18 0.24 -9.94
N VAL A 53 -14.15 0.79 -8.74
CA VAL A 53 -13.91 0.04 -7.50
C VAL A 53 -15.25 -0.26 -6.86
N THR A 54 -15.54 -1.54 -6.65
CA THR A 54 -16.80 -1.97 -6.03
C THR A 54 -16.86 -1.55 -4.56
N LEU A 55 -15.75 -1.74 -3.85
CA LEU A 55 -15.61 -1.40 -2.44
C LEU A 55 -14.13 -1.37 -2.04
N VAL A 56 -13.84 -0.70 -0.91
CA VAL A 56 -12.53 -0.64 -0.28
C VAL A 56 -12.59 -1.45 1.02
N GLU A 57 -11.77 -2.50 1.13
CA GLU A 57 -11.65 -3.34 2.31
C GLU A 57 -10.40 -3.02 3.13
N ASN A 58 -10.49 -3.30 4.44
CA ASN A 58 -9.34 -3.26 5.34
C ASN A 58 -8.72 -4.67 5.46
N LEU A 59 -7.41 -4.78 5.22
CA LEU A 59 -6.64 -6.02 5.22
C LEU A 59 -6.68 -6.72 6.60
N GLU A 60 -6.71 -5.96 7.69
CA GLU A 60 -6.72 -6.49 9.05
C GLU A 60 -8.07 -7.09 9.46
N LYS A 61 -9.15 -6.78 8.76
CA LYS A 61 -10.50 -7.24 9.09
C LYS A 61 -10.88 -8.51 8.30
N PRO A 62 -11.79 -9.34 8.84
CA PRO A 62 -12.42 -10.41 8.07
C PRO A 62 -13.14 -9.82 6.85
N ARG A 63 -12.93 -10.43 5.68
CA ARG A 63 -13.44 -9.95 4.39
C ARG A 63 -14.28 -11.03 3.71
N GLN A 64 -15.27 -10.60 2.93
CA GLN A 64 -16.08 -11.51 2.12
C GLN A 64 -15.29 -11.94 0.87
N ALA A 65 -15.48 -13.20 0.45
CA ALA A 65 -14.91 -13.70 -0.80
C ALA A 65 -15.67 -13.16 -2.02
N TYR A 66 -14.93 -12.55 -2.94
CA TYR A 66 -15.40 -12.05 -4.25
C TYR A 66 -14.59 -12.73 -5.37
N GLN A 67 -14.79 -14.04 -5.53
CA GLN A 67 -14.02 -14.89 -6.46
C GLN A 67 -14.19 -14.55 -7.94
N SER A 68 -15.14 -13.69 -8.30
CA SER A 68 -15.34 -13.17 -9.65
C SER A 68 -14.61 -11.84 -9.92
N LEU A 69 -14.05 -11.20 -8.88
CA LEU A 69 -13.41 -9.89 -8.97
C LEU A 69 -11.92 -10.00 -8.66
N ASP A 70 -11.12 -9.19 -9.35
CA ASP A 70 -9.73 -8.98 -8.99
C ASP A 70 -9.63 -8.03 -7.79
N ALA A 71 -8.58 -8.19 -6.99
CA ALA A 71 -8.24 -7.29 -5.90
C ALA A 71 -6.96 -6.49 -6.18
N VAL A 72 -7.01 -5.20 -5.90
CA VAL A 72 -5.86 -4.28 -5.88
C VAL A 72 -5.46 -4.05 -4.43
N TYR A 73 -4.37 -4.67 -4.01
CA TYR A 73 -3.81 -4.47 -2.68
C TYR A 73 -2.88 -3.26 -2.72
N ILE A 74 -3.22 -2.19 -1.99
CA ILE A 74 -2.31 -1.07 -1.75
C ILE A 74 -1.87 -1.17 -0.31
N ILE A 75 -0.68 -1.71 -0.05
CA ILE A 75 -0.26 -2.10 1.30
C ILE A 75 1.15 -1.63 1.61
N THR A 76 1.45 -1.49 2.89
CA THR A 76 2.80 -1.28 3.40
C THR A 76 3.58 -2.60 3.30
N PRO A 77 4.85 -2.59 2.88
CA PRO A 77 5.64 -3.82 2.69
C PRO A 77 6.14 -4.37 4.03
N THR A 78 5.22 -4.78 4.91
CA THR A 78 5.53 -5.44 6.17
C THR A 78 5.31 -6.94 6.06
N TYR A 79 5.91 -7.70 6.98
CA TYR A 79 5.68 -9.14 7.06
C TYR A 79 4.19 -9.43 7.32
N GLU A 80 3.56 -8.66 8.20
CA GLU A 80 2.16 -8.83 8.61
C GLU A 80 1.21 -8.60 7.42
N SER A 81 1.39 -7.52 6.68
CA SER A 81 0.54 -7.20 5.53
C SER A 81 0.70 -8.25 4.43
N ILE A 82 1.94 -8.65 4.11
CA ILE A 82 2.18 -9.66 3.08
C ILE A 82 1.67 -11.04 3.52
N ASN A 83 1.87 -11.42 4.78
CA ASN A 83 1.38 -12.70 5.28
C ASN A 83 -0.16 -12.79 5.20
N LYS A 84 -0.89 -11.70 5.47
CA LYS A 84 -2.35 -11.66 5.28
C LYS A 84 -2.76 -11.81 3.82
N VAL A 85 -2.05 -11.18 2.88
CA VAL A 85 -2.30 -11.37 1.43
C VAL A 85 -2.11 -12.84 1.03
N ILE A 86 -1.09 -13.50 1.59
CA ILE A 86 -0.84 -14.93 1.35
C ILE A 86 -1.96 -15.79 1.96
N GLU A 87 -2.42 -15.46 3.16
CA GLU A 87 -3.52 -16.15 3.84
C GLU A 87 -4.84 -16.04 3.07
N ASP A 88 -5.11 -14.91 2.40
CA ASP A 88 -6.29 -14.71 1.55
C ASP A 88 -6.39 -15.71 0.38
N ARG A 89 -5.29 -16.41 0.06
CA ARG A 89 -5.27 -17.49 -0.94
C ARG A 89 -5.38 -18.88 -0.31
N LYS A 90 -4.78 -19.11 0.87
CA LYS A 90 -4.49 -20.46 1.41
C LYS A 90 -5.73 -21.34 1.58
N ASN A 91 -6.86 -20.78 2.00
CA ASN A 91 -8.09 -21.53 2.32
C ASN A 91 -9.19 -21.37 1.26
N GLY A 92 -8.78 -21.30 -0.01
CA GLY A 92 -9.62 -20.88 -1.12
C GLY A 92 -9.45 -19.38 -1.37
N PRO A 93 -9.20 -18.96 -2.62
CA PRO A 93 -8.88 -17.57 -2.89
C PRO A 93 -10.08 -16.67 -2.63
N LEU A 94 -9.86 -15.55 -1.93
CA LEU A 94 -10.87 -14.52 -1.75
C LEU A 94 -11.20 -13.78 -3.05
N TYR A 95 -10.28 -13.74 -4.01
CA TYR A 95 -10.40 -12.96 -5.25
C TYR A 95 -10.03 -13.80 -6.48
N ALA A 96 -10.38 -13.36 -7.68
CA ALA A 96 -10.03 -14.03 -8.95
C ALA A 96 -8.54 -13.90 -9.30
N GLY A 97 -7.89 -12.86 -8.79
CA GLY A 97 -6.50 -12.50 -9.04
C GLY A 97 -6.13 -11.27 -8.24
N VAL A 98 -4.83 -11.07 -8.02
CA VAL A 98 -4.33 -9.99 -7.15
C VAL A 98 -3.30 -9.13 -7.87
N HIS A 99 -3.40 -7.83 -7.63
CA HIS A 99 -2.47 -6.80 -8.06
C HIS A 99 -1.88 -6.19 -6.80
N LEU A 100 -0.56 -6.34 -6.59
CA LEU A 100 0.10 -6.03 -5.34
C LEU A 100 0.92 -4.74 -5.46
N PHE A 101 0.41 -3.66 -4.88
CA PHE A 101 1.03 -2.35 -4.91
C PHE A 101 1.56 -1.98 -3.54
N PHE A 102 2.87 -1.82 -3.43
CA PHE A 102 3.51 -1.48 -2.17
C PHE A 102 3.68 0.03 -2.01
N THR A 103 3.44 0.56 -0.81
CA THR A 103 3.65 1.99 -0.51
C THR A 103 5.12 2.39 -0.63
N SER A 104 6.04 1.48 -0.35
CA SER A 104 7.49 1.60 -0.57
C SER A 104 8.07 0.26 -1.03
N ARG A 105 9.33 0.24 -1.47
CA ARG A 105 9.96 -0.99 -1.97
C ARG A 105 10.15 -2.02 -0.85
N PRO A 106 9.59 -3.24 -0.95
CA PRO A 106 9.86 -4.31 0.00
C PRO A 106 11.33 -4.75 -0.05
N ASP A 107 11.83 -5.29 1.04
CA ASP A 107 13.14 -5.95 1.03
C ASP A 107 13.10 -7.28 0.25
N ASP A 108 14.28 -7.79 -0.11
CA ASP A 108 14.40 -8.99 -0.92
C ASP A 108 13.81 -10.24 -0.24
N ARG A 109 13.75 -10.28 1.09
CA ARG A 109 13.16 -11.41 1.83
C ARG A 109 11.65 -11.41 1.68
N LEU A 110 11.03 -10.24 1.80
CA LEU A 110 9.59 -10.07 1.60
C LEU A 110 9.19 -10.31 0.14
N LEU A 111 9.99 -9.86 -0.83
CA LEU A 111 9.77 -10.16 -2.25
C LEU A 111 9.83 -11.67 -2.51
N HIS A 112 10.84 -12.36 -1.99
CA HIS A 112 10.95 -13.80 -2.10
C HIS A 112 9.77 -14.53 -1.42
N MET A 113 9.29 -14.03 -0.28
CA MET A 113 8.11 -14.56 0.39
C MET A 113 6.86 -14.48 -0.48
N VAL A 114 6.64 -13.35 -1.16
CA VAL A 114 5.55 -13.20 -2.15
C VAL A 114 5.72 -14.19 -3.30
N ASP A 115 6.89 -14.19 -3.94
CA ASP A 115 7.15 -14.98 -5.15
C ASP A 115 7.07 -16.50 -4.92
N SER A 116 7.43 -16.94 -3.71
CA SER A 116 7.33 -18.35 -3.29
C SER A 116 5.92 -18.79 -2.88
N SER A 117 5.08 -17.86 -2.42
CA SER A 117 3.78 -18.17 -1.82
C SER A 117 2.59 -17.90 -2.75
N LEU A 118 2.72 -16.95 -3.67
CA LEU A 118 1.67 -16.57 -4.62
C LEU A 118 2.06 -17.03 -6.04
N PRO A 119 1.30 -17.98 -6.61
CA PRO A 119 1.50 -18.41 -7.99
C PRO A 119 1.31 -17.29 -9.02
N LYS A 120 2.08 -17.34 -10.11
CA LYS A 120 2.17 -16.29 -11.13
C LYS A 120 0.86 -16.07 -11.90
N GLU A 121 0.01 -17.09 -11.99
CA GLU A 121 -1.32 -16.98 -12.58
C GLU A 121 -2.30 -16.19 -11.71
N TYR A 122 -2.01 -16.07 -10.42
CA TYR A 122 -2.85 -15.37 -9.45
C TYR A 122 -2.32 -13.98 -9.14
N MET A 123 -1.01 -13.83 -8.94
CA MET A 123 -0.37 -12.52 -8.86
C MET A 123 -0.21 -11.96 -10.29
N ARG A 124 -1.07 -11.01 -10.67
CA ARG A 124 -1.12 -10.48 -12.04
C ARG A 124 -0.18 -9.31 -12.25
N GLN A 125 0.00 -8.48 -11.22
CA GLN A 125 0.81 -7.27 -11.28
C GLN A 125 1.45 -7.00 -9.91
N ARG A 126 2.66 -6.45 -9.92
CA ARG A 126 3.34 -5.91 -8.72
C ARG A 126 3.96 -4.56 -9.05
N HIS A 127 3.73 -3.54 -8.21
CA HIS A 127 4.35 -2.22 -8.36
C HIS A 127 4.73 -1.59 -7.02
N ASP A 128 5.78 -0.78 -7.04
CA ASP A 128 6.17 0.05 -5.92
C ASP A 128 5.71 1.49 -6.20
N LEU A 129 4.89 2.04 -5.29
CA LEU A 129 4.25 3.34 -5.49
C LEU A 129 5.10 4.52 -5.04
N PHE A 130 5.96 4.32 -4.03
CA PHE A 130 6.80 5.34 -3.38
C PHE A 130 5.97 6.50 -2.83
N ILE A 131 4.99 6.16 -1.99
CA ILE A 131 4.01 7.09 -1.40
C ILE A 131 3.99 7.07 0.12
N GLU A 132 5.07 6.59 0.76
CA GLU A 132 5.11 6.39 2.22
C GLU A 132 5.29 7.70 3.02
N PHE A 133 4.39 8.67 2.80
CA PHE A 133 4.30 9.95 3.49
C PHE A 133 2.85 10.45 3.54
N HIS A 134 2.59 11.37 4.45
CA HIS A 134 1.28 12.02 4.61
C HIS A 134 1.38 13.47 4.14
N ALA A 135 0.57 13.84 3.15
CA ALA A 135 0.43 15.23 2.74
C ALA A 135 -0.40 15.97 3.80
N LYS A 136 0.25 16.84 4.59
CA LYS A 136 -0.42 17.62 5.65
C LYS A 136 -1.00 18.92 5.11
N GLU A 137 -0.30 19.53 4.17
CA GLU A 137 -0.72 20.74 3.46
C GLU A 137 -0.24 20.67 2.01
N ALA A 138 -0.54 21.71 1.21
CA ALA A 138 -0.15 21.76 -0.19
C ALA A 138 1.37 21.59 -0.42
N HIS A 139 2.21 22.00 0.53
CA HIS A 139 3.66 21.93 0.42
C HIS A 139 4.33 21.37 1.69
N VAL A 140 3.58 20.69 2.55
CA VAL A 140 4.08 20.11 3.81
C VAL A 140 3.73 18.62 3.85
N TYR A 141 4.73 17.79 4.12
CA TYR A 141 4.56 16.36 4.35
C TYR A 141 5.11 15.94 5.71
N SER A 142 4.67 14.78 6.19
CA SER A 142 5.19 14.12 7.39
C SER A 142 5.25 12.61 7.18
N PHE A 143 6.23 11.96 7.79
CA PHE A 143 6.31 10.49 7.84
C PHE A 143 5.60 9.90 9.07
N GLU A 144 4.97 10.75 9.90
CA GLU A 144 4.27 10.36 11.13
C GLU A 144 5.08 9.41 12.04
N SER A 145 6.38 9.67 12.18
CA SER A 145 7.30 8.86 12.98
C SER A 145 7.82 9.63 14.21
N PRO A 146 6.99 9.86 15.25
CA PRO A 146 7.42 10.59 16.45
C PRO A 146 8.51 9.84 17.23
N SER A 147 8.58 8.51 17.12
CA SER A 147 9.60 7.69 17.77
C SER A 147 11.01 7.92 17.19
N SER A 148 11.11 8.40 15.94
CA SER A 148 12.39 8.72 15.30
C SER A 148 13.18 9.76 16.10
N PHE A 149 12.50 10.70 16.78
CA PHE A 149 13.18 11.69 17.62
C PHE A 149 14.01 11.01 18.71
N PHE A 150 13.44 10.02 19.40
CA PHE A 150 14.16 9.29 20.44
C PHE A 150 15.29 8.44 19.86
N LYS A 151 15.05 7.73 18.76
CA LYS A 151 16.08 6.90 18.11
C LYS A 151 17.27 7.70 17.59
N LEU A 152 17.05 8.94 17.17
CA LEU A 152 18.10 9.79 16.59
C LEU A 152 18.86 10.61 17.64
N TYR A 153 18.24 10.95 18.77
CA TYR A 153 18.81 11.89 19.73
C TYR A 153 19.01 11.34 21.15
N SER A 154 18.44 10.18 21.49
CA SER A 154 18.66 9.56 22.79
C SER A 154 20.09 9.01 22.88
N PRO A 155 20.91 9.42 23.86
CA PRO A 155 22.27 8.90 24.02
C PRO A 155 22.33 7.40 24.33
N ALA A 156 21.23 6.81 24.77
CA ALA A 156 21.12 5.40 25.15
C ALA A 156 20.65 4.49 24.00
N ASP A 157 20.22 5.07 22.88
CA ASP A 157 19.70 4.31 21.74
C ASP A 157 20.84 3.97 20.76
N THR A 158 20.79 2.76 20.19
CA THR A 158 21.80 2.24 19.25
C THR A 158 21.28 2.14 17.82
N GLU A 159 20.04 2.55 17.55
CA GLU A 159 19.36 2.40 16.26
C GLU A 159 19.53 3.62 15.33
N PHE A 160 20.39 4.58 15.66
CA PHE A 160 20.58 5.82 14.88
C PHE A 160 20.75 5.56 13.37
N ASP A 161 21.72 4.71 12.99
CA ASP A 161 22.03 4.42 11.59
C ASP A 161 20.87 3.71 10.88
N ASN A 162 20.18 2.83 11.59
CA ASN A 162 19.04 2.09 11.06
C ASN A 162 17.85 3.03 10.82
N GLU A 163 17.53 3.88 11.80
CA GLU A 163 16.46 4.86 11.70
C GLU A 163 16.72 5.88 10.57
N LEU A 164 17.96 6.35 10.44
CA LEU A 164 18.32 7.27 9.36
C LEU A 164 18.13 6.64 7.98
N ARG A 165 18.49 5.35 7.82
CA ARG A 165 18.25 4.60 6.58
C ARG A 165 16.76 4.41 6.30
N ILE A 166 15.95 4.14 7.33
CA ILE A 166 14.49 4.00 7.18
C ILE A 166 13.88 5.31 6.70
N ILE A 167 14.23 6.44 7.32
CA ILE A 167 13.72 7.77 6.92
C ILE A 167 14.20 8.13 5.52
N ALA A 168 15.48 7.91 5.20
CA ALA A 168 16.04 8.23 3.88
C ALA A 168 15.32 7.48 2.75
N LYS A 169 14.92 6.23 2.97
CA LYS A 169 14.13 5.44 2.00
C LYS A 169 12.75 6.03 1.70
N LYS A 170 12.19 6.84 2.59
CA LYS A 170 10.88 7.49 2.37
C LYS A 170 10.97 8.82 1.63
N VAL A 171 12.17 9.41 1.54
CA VAL A 171 12.44 10.68 0.87
C VAL A 171 12.77 10.49 -0.62
N ILE A 172 13.31 9.32 -1.00
CA ILE A 172 13.89 9.02 -2.31
C ILE A 172 13.00 8.07 -3.12
#